data_AF-A0A1G8PW66-F1
#
_entry.id   AF-A0A1G8PW66-F1
#
_cell.length_a   1.000
_cell.length_b   1.000
_cell.length_c   1.000
_cell.angle_alpha   90.00
_cell.angle_beta   90.00
_cell.angle_gamma   90.00
#
_symmetry.space_group_name_H-M   'P 1'
#
loop_
_entity.id
_entity.type
_entity.pdbx_description
1 polymer ?
#
loop_
_entity_poly.entity_id
_entity_poly.type
_entity_poly.pdbx_seq_one_letter_code
_entity_poly.pdbx_strand_id
1 'polypeptide(L)'
;MSDIAKAAGITRQALYLHFPTRAELLVAATRHIDSVKDVDARLANSRAATSGRERLVAFISAWGGYIPEIHGMSVALRAMRDSDAEAAAAWDDRMQAVRHGCAAAVQALAADKVLREDLNEEAATDLLWTLLSVENWEHLVRDCGWSQLDYESQITGLAEAALLATA
;
A
#
# COMPACT_ATOMS: atom_id res chain seq x y z
N MET A 1 6.59 -23.61 2.59
CA MET A 1 6.47 -24.23 3.93
C MET A 1 7.76 -24.94 4.34
N SER A 2 8.21 -25.98 3.62
CA SER A 2 9.43 -26.72 3.99
C SER A 2 10.68 -25.83 4.09
N ASP A 3 10.90 -24.96 3.10
CA ASP A 3 12.07 -24.06 3.12
C ASP A 3 12.00 -23.04 4.26
N ILE A 4 10.80 -22.55 4.58
CA ILE A 4 10.56 -21.62 5.69
C ILE A 4 10.84 -22.31 7.03
N ALA A 5 10.34 -23.54 7.23
CA ALA A 5 10.61 -24.32 8.43
C ALA A 5 12.10 -24.58 8.61
N LYS A 6 12.80 -24.97 7.52
CA LYS A 6 14.24 -25.17 7.51
C LYS A 6 15.00 -23.89 7.88
N ALA A 7 14.64 -22.75 7.29
CA ALA A 7 15.26 -21.46 7.59
C ALA A 7 15.02 -21.01 9.05
N ALA A 8 13.85 -21.33 9.60
CA ALA A 8 13.49 -21.06 10.99
C ALA A 8 14.06 -22.08 12.00
N GLY A 9 14.77 -23.12 11.53
CA GLY A 9 15.34 -24.16 12.41
C GLY A 9 14.29 -25.08 13.06
N ILE A 10 13.08 -25.18 12.49
CA ILE A 10 12.00 -26.02 13.00
C ILE A 10 11.56 -27.08 11.97
N THR A 11 10.80 -28.07 12.43
CA THR A 11 10.23 -29.08 11.52
C THR A 11 9.06 -28.49 10.74
N ARG A 12 8.78 -29.07 9.56
CA ARG A 12 7.59 -28.70 8.77
C ARG A 12 6.29 -28.91 9.57
N GLN A 13 6.23 -29.97 10.39
CA GLN A 13 5.07 -30.25 11.24
C GLN A 13 4.89 -29.20 12.34
N ALA A 14 5.99 -28.75 12.96
CA ALA A 14 5.93 -27.66 13.93
C ALA A 14 5.43 -26.36 13.29
N LEU A 15 5.87 -26.04 12.07
CA LEU A 15 5.37 -24.86 11.36
C LEU A 15 3.86 -24.94 11.10
N TYR A 16 3.34 -26.09 10.66
CA TYR A 16 1.90 -26.29 10.44
C TYR A 16 1.06 -26.25 11.71
N LEU A 17 1.66 -26.54 12.88
CA LEU A 17 0.98 -26.39 14.16
C LEU A 17 0.65 -24.92 14.46
N HIS A 18 1.50 -23.99 14.01
CA HIS A 18 1.30 -22.55 14.18
C HIS A 18 0.53 -21.92 13.01
N PHE A 19 0.76 -22.42 11.79
CA PHE A 19 0.16 -21.90 10.57
C PHE A 19 -0.36 -23.07 9.71
N PRO A 20 -1.63 -23.47 9.91
CA PRO A 20 -2.25 -24.58 9.20
C PRO A 20 -2.15 -24.46 7.67
N THR A 21 -2.24 -23.24 7.14
CA THR A 21 -2.14 -22.96 5.70
C THR A 21 -0.96 -22.05 5.37
N ARG A 22 -0.55 -22.07 4.09
CA ARG A 22 0.44 -21.11 3.58
C ARG A 22 -0.13 -19.68 3.60
N ALA A 23 -1.43 -19.51 3.33
CA ALA A 23 -2.09 -18.21 3.39
C ALA A 23 -2.01 -17.63 4.80
N GLU A 24 -2.39 -18.39 5.84
CA GLU A 24 -2.29 -17.96 7.23
C GLU A 24 -0.89 -17.50 7.64
N LEU A 25 0.16 -18.21 7.21
CA LEU A 25 1.54 -17.79 7.43
C LEU A 25 1.84 -16.44 6.76
N LEU A 26 1.40 -16.24 5.52
CA LEU A 26 1.62 -14.98 4.78
C LEU A 26 0.83 -13.80 5.39
N VAL A 27 -0.39 -14.06 5.87
CA VAL A 27 -1.19 -13.06 6.61
C VAL A 27 -0.51 -12.68 7.93
N ALA A 28 -0.03 -13.66 8.69
CA ALA A 28 0.67 -13.42 9.94
C ALA A 28 1.98 -12.64 9.70
N ALA A 29 2.74 -13.03 8.68
CA ALA A 29 3.97 -12.34 8.29
C ALA A 29 3.68 -10.89 7.83
N THR A 30 2.61 -10.66 7.08
CA THR A 30 2.11 -9.32 6.72
C THR A 30 1.92 -8.45 7.96
N ARG A 31 1.12 -8.92 8.92
CA ARG A 31 0.80 -8.15 10.14
C ARG A 31 2.05 -7.90 10.98
N HIS A 32 2.97 -8.87 11.00
CA HIS A 32 4.24 -8.70 11.67
C HIS A 32 5.10 -7.62 11.00
N ILE A 33 5.16 -7.57 9.66
CA ILE A 33 5.86 -6.51 8.93
C ILE A 33 5.21 -5.15 9.24
N ASP A 34 3.88 -5.05 9.23
CA ASP A 34 3.17 -3.81 9.57
C ASP A 34 3.54 -3.30 10.98
N SER A 35 3.65 -4.21 11.94
CA SER A 35 4.08 -3.91 13.31
C SER A 35 5.55 -3.51 13.40
N VAL A 36 6.46 -4.27 12.77
CA VAL A 36 7.91 -4.01 12.80
C VAL A 36 8.28 -2.72 12.08
N LYS A 37 7.54 -2.39 11.00
CA LYS A 37 7.78 -1.20 10.19
C LYS A 37 6.99 0.02 10.67
N ASP A 38 6.25 -0.13 11.76
CA ASP A 38 5.45 0.90 12.43
C ASP A 38 4.64 1.74 11.43
N VAL A 39 3.68 1.08 10.79
CA VAL A 39 2.81 1.71 9.78
C VAL A 39 2.07 2.93 10.35
N ASP A 40 1.71 2.90 11.63
CA ASP A 40 1.08 4.05 12.28
C ASP A 40 2.03 5.25 12.40
N ALA A 41 3.28 5.04 12.81
CA ALA A 41 4.28 6.12 12.83
C ALA A 41 4.58 6.65 11.42
N ARG A 42 4.63 5.78 10.40
CA ARG A 42 4.78 6.20 8.99
C ARG A 42 3.66 7.13 8.55
N LEU A 43 2.43 6.86 8.97
CA LEU A 43 1.24 7.64 8.61
C LEU A 43 1.02 8.87 9.51
N ALA A 44 1.78 9.04 10.59
CA ALA A 44 1.57 10.11 11.58
C ALA A 44 1.62 11.50 10.94
N ASN A 45 2.59 11.76 10.06
CA ASN A 45 2.73 13.05 9.38
C ASN A 45 1.52 13.35 8.48
N SER A 46 1.02 12.35 7.76
CA SER A 46 -0.19 12.50 6.95
C SER A 46 -1.41 12.79 7.82
N ARG A 47 -1.58 12.05 8.92
CA ARG A 47 -2.71 12.23 9.84
C ARG A 47 -2.69 13.58 10.56
N ALA A 48 -1.51 14.13 10.83
CA ALA A 48 -1.30 15.40 11.52
C ALA A 48 -1.18 16.62 10.59
N ALA A 49 -1.18 16.43 9.27
CA ALA A 49 -1.02 17.51 8.31
C ALA A 49 -2.15 18.57 8.43
N THR A 50 -1.79 19.82 8.20
CA THR A 50 -2.67 20.99 8.40
C THR A 50 -3.37 21.47 7.14
N SER A 51 -2.99 20.94 5.99
CA SER A 51 -3.68 21.14 4.72
C SER A 51 -3.85 19.81 3.98
N GLY A 52 -4.86 19.75 3.12
CA GLY A 52 -5.14 18.61 2.25
C GLY A 52 -3.97 18.30 1.33
N ARG A 53 -3.27 19.32 0.82
CA ARG A 53 -2.08 19.13 -0.01
C ARG A 53 -0.94 18.49 0.78
N GLU A 54 -0.63 19.00 1.97
CA GLU A 54 0.39 18.40 2.84
C GLU A 54 0.02 16.96 3.21
N ARG A 55 -1.26 16.70 3.51
CA ARG A 55 -1.77 15.36 3.83
C ARG A 55 -1.57 14.39 2.67
N LEU A 56 -1.90 14.81 1.44
CA LEU A 56 -1.71 14.03 0.21
C LEU A 56 -0.23 13.66 0.04
N VAL A 57 0.66 14.66 0.04
CA VAL A 57 2.10 14.44 -0.15
C VAL A 57 2.66 13.51 0.93
N ALA A 58 2.31 13.75 2.20
CA ALA A 58 2.75 12.90 3.31
C ALA A 58 2.19 11.47 3.22
N PHE A 59 0.96 11.29 2.74
CA PHE A 59 0.37 9.96 2.52
C PHE A 59 1.11 9.21 1.42
N ILE A 60 1.35 9.86 0.29
CA ILE A 60 2.08 9.28 -0.86
C ILE A 60 3.49 8.87 -0.44
N SER A 61 4.21 9.72 0.29
CA SER A 61 5.54 9.38 0.81
C SER A 61 5.50 8.19 1.77
N ALA A 62 4.56 8.19 2.73
CA ALA A 62 4.43 7.10 3.70
C ALA A 62 4.11 5.75 3.05
N TRP A 63 3.15 5.72 2.13
CA TRP A 63 2.77 4.52 1.40
C TRP A 63 3.82 4.11 0.37
N GLY A 64 4.27 5.04 -0.47
CA GLY A 64 5.29 4.81 -1.50
C GLY A 64 6.57 4.24 -0.92
N GLY A 65 7.07 4.82 0.17
CA GLY A 65 8.25 4.32 0.90
C GLY A 65 8.00 3.03 1.69
N TYR A 66 6.77 2.54 1.77
CA TYR A 66 6.43 1.25 2.37
C TYR A 66 6.30 0.12 1.35
N ILE A 67 5.97 0.42 0.08
CA ILE A 67 5.85 -0.59 -0.98
C ILE A 67 7.06 -1.53 -1.07
N PRO A 68 8.34 -1.06 -1.05
CA PRO A 68 9.50 -1.95 -1.15
C PRO A 68 9.56 -3.01 -0.04
N GLU A 69 9.05 -2.68 1.15
CA GLU A 69 9.07 -3.55 2.33
C GLU A 69 8.03 -4.66 2.25
N ILE A 70 6.92 -4.41 1.55
CA ILE A 70 5.79 -5.34 1.42
C ILE A 70 5.69 -6.00 0.05
N HIS A 71 6.50 -5.58 -0.92
CA HIS A 71 6.46 -6.06 -2.30
C HIS A 71 6.52 -7.59 -2.40
N GLY A 72 7.47 -8.24 -1.72
CA GLY A 72 7.59 -9.71 -1.76
C GLY A 72 6.35 -10.42 -1.24
N MET A 73 5.67 -9.83 -0.25
CA MET A 73 4.42 -10.35 0.30
C MET A 73 3.24 -10.10 -0.64
N SER A 74 3.19 -8.92 -1.28
CA SER A 74 2.22 -8.59 -2.32
C SER A 74 2.26 -9.61 -3.47
N VAL A 75 3.46 -9.89 -4.00
CA VAL A 75 3.64 -10.89 -5.07
C VAL A 75 3.16 -12.27 -4.63
N ALA A 76 3.51 -12.70 -3.41
CA ALA A 76 3.10 -14.01 -2.91
C ALA A 76 1.59 -14.14 -2.73
N LEU A 77 0.92 -13.12 -2.19
CA LEU A 77 -0.53 -13.12 -1.99
C LEU A 77 -1.29 -13.02 -3.32
N ARG A 78 -0.87 -12.14 -4.23
CA ARG A 78 -1.49 -12.02 -5.56
C ARG A 78 -1.38 -13.31 -6.38
N ALA A 79 -0.24 -13.99 -6.32
CA ALA A 79 -0.04 -15.27 -7.03
C ALA A 79 -0.95 -16.40 -6.52
N MET A 80 -1.45 -16.30 -5.29
CA MET A 80 -2.33 -17.31 -4.69
C MET A 80 -3.83 -16.96 -4.84
N ARG A 81 -4.15 -15.71 -5.17
CA ARG A 81 -5.50 -15.12 -5.14
C ARG A 81 -6.56 -15.97 -5.85
N ASP A 82 -6.27 -16.48 -7.04
CA ASP A 82 -7.26 -17.22 -7.84
C ASP A 82 -7.52 -18.65 -7.33
N SER A 83 -6.63 -19.16 -6.45
CA SER A 83 -6.63 -20.55 -5.98
C SER A 83 -6.85 -20.71 -4.48
N ASP A 84 -6.79 -19.62 -3.72
CA ASP A 84 -6.82 -19.61 -2.26
C ASP A 84 -7.64 -18.41 -1.76
N ALA A 85 -8.85 -18.69 -1.27
CA ALA A 85 -9.79 -17.68 -0.82
C ALA A 85 -9.29 -16.89 0.41
N GLU A 86 -8.47 -17.51 1.28
CA GLU A 86 -7.89 -16.82 2.44
C GLU A 86 -6.81 -15.83 2.00
N ALA A 87 -5.97 -16.23 1.04
CA ALA A 87 -4.98 -15.34 0.44
C ALA A 87 -5.66 -14.16 -0.30
N ALA A 88 -6.74 -14.43 -1.02
CA ALA A 88 -7.53 -13.40 -1.69
C ALA A 88 -8.11 -12.39 -0.69
N ALA A 89 -8.77 -12.88 0.37
CA ALA A 89 -9.33 -12.03 1.41
C ALA A 89 -8.26 -11.17 2.11
N ALA A 90 -7.08 -11.74 2.38
CA ALA A 90 -5.99 -11.01 3.01
C ALA A 90 -5.40 -9.91 2.12
N TRP A 91 -5.29 -10.17 0.81
CA TRP A 91 -4.86 -9.17 -0.15
C TRP A 91 -5.90 -8.05 -0.28
N ASP A 92 -7.17 -8.43 -0.43
CA ASP A 92 -8.28 -7.48 -0.61
C ASP A 92 -8.44 -6.58 0.62
N ASP A 93 -8.37 -7.12 1.84
CA ASP A 93 -8.41 -6.35 3.10
C ASP A 93 -7.31 -5.28 3.15
N ARG A 94 -6.08 -5.66 2.77
CA ARG A 94 -4.97 -4.71 2.69
C ARG A 94 -5.23 -3.61 1.67
N MET A 95 -5.69 -3.97 0.48
CA MET A 95 -5.94 -2.98 -0.58
C MET A 95 -7.09 -2.05 -0.21
N GLN A 96 -8.09 -2.52 0.52
CA GLN A 96 -9.14 -1.65 1.07
C GLN A 96 -8.63 -0.72 2.16
N ALA A 97 -7.72 -1.15 3.02
CA ALA A 97 -7.06 -0.25 3.97
C ALA A 97 -6.27 0.87 3.27
N VAL A 98 -5.58 0.55 2.17
CA VAL A 98 -4.89 1.56 1.33
C VAL A 98 -5.89 2.50 0.67
N ARG A 99 -6.99 1.97 0.10
CA ARG A 99 -8.05 2.80 -0.50
C ARG A 99 -8.71 3.72 0.52
N HIS A 100 -8.93 3.27 1.76
CA HIS A 100 -9.39 4.13 2.86
C HIS A 100 -8.39 5.26 3.17
N GLY A 101 -7.08 4.98 3.14
CA GLY A 101 -6.04 6.01 3.26
C GLY A 101 -6.12 7.04 2.14
N CYS A 102 -6.32 6.59 0.90
CA CYS A 102 -6.52 7.45 -0.26
C CYS A 102 -7.76 8.35 -0.08
N ALA A 103 -8.89 7.77 0.34
CA ALA A 103 -10.12 8.51 0.60
C ALA A 103 -9.91 9.59 1.67
N ALA A 104 -9.19 9.29 2.74
CA ALA A 104 -8.91 10.26 3.80
C ALA A 104 -7.99 11.41 3.33
N ALA A 105 -7.09 11.16 2.37
CA ALA A 105 -6.30 12.23 1.75
C ALA A 105 -7.17 13.11 0.83
N VAL A 106 -8.03 12.50 0.01
CA VAL A 106 -8.95 13.19 -0.89
C VAL A 106 -9.97 14.03 -0.13
N GLN A 107 -10.53 13.51 0.97
CA GLN A 107 -11.44 14.25 1.84
C GLN A 107 -10.83 15.55 2.37
N ALA A 108 -9.52 15.53 2.69
CA ALA A 108 -8.83 16.74 3.14
C ALA A 108 -8.65 17.74 2.00
N LEU A 109 -8.42 17.29 0.76
CA LEU A 109 -8.40 18.18 -0.42
C LEU A 109 -9.76 18.85 -0.65
N ALA A 110 -10.84 18.08 -0.51
CA ALA A 110 -12.21 18.59 -0.65
C ALA A 110 -12.56 19.60 0.45
N ALA A 111 -12.21 19.30 1.71
CA ALA A 111 -12.41 20.19 2.84
C ALA A 111 -11.70 21.55 2.66
N ASP A 112 -10.49 21.52 2.10
CA ASP A 112 -9.70 22.71 1.78
C ASP A 112 -10.15 23.42 0.49
N LYS A 113 -11.11 22.85 -0.25
CA LYS A 113 -11.60 23.36 -1.54
C LYS A 113 -10.49 23.47 -2.60
N VAL A 114 -9.53 22.56 -2.55
CA VAL A 114 -8.42 22.47 -3.52
C VAL A 114 -8.52 21.25 -4.42
N LEU A 115 -9.52 20.38 -4.22
CA LEU A 115 -9.85 19.29 -5.13
C LEU A 115 -10.38 19.86 -6.47
N ARG A 116 -9.96 19.25 -7.58
CA ARG A 116 -10.40 19.61 -8.94
C ARG A 116 -11.93 19.53 -9.06
N GLU A 117 -12.56 20.57 -9.58
CA GLU A 117 -14.03 20.77 -9.54
C GLU A 117 -14.84 19.74 -10.36
N ASP A 118 -14.22 19.11 -11.35
CA ASP A 118 -14.83 18.06 -12.18
C ASP A 118 -14.79 16.67 -11.52
N LEU A 119 -14.12 16.52 -10.38
CA LEU A 119 -14.02 15.27 -9.64
C LEU A 119 -14.91 15.28 -8.40
N ASN A 120 -15.65 14.19 -8.20
CA ASN A 120 -16.17 13.87 -6.87
C ASN A 120 -15.11 13.10 -6.06
N GLU A 121 -15.30 13.03 -4.73
CA GLU A 121 -14.35 12.38 -3.82
C GLU A 121 -14.12 10.90 -4.14
N GLU A 122 -15.14 10.18 -4.64
CA GLU A 122 -15.03 8.76 -4.98
C GLU A 122 -14.12 8.55 -6.19
N ALA A 123 -14.37 9.28 -7.29
CA ALA A 123 -13.55 9.24 -8.49
C ALA A 123 -12.10 9.67 -8.20
N ALA A 124 -11.91 10.72 -7.39
CA ALA A 124 -10.59 11.16 -6.95
C ALA A 124 -9.88 10.08 -6.11
N THR A 125 -10.62 9.38 -5.24
CA THR A 125 -10.09 8.25 -4.46
C THR A 125 -9.64 7.12 -5.36
N ASP A 126 -10.44 6.75 -6.36
CA ASP A 126 -10.12 5.68 -7.30
C ASP A 126 -8.90 6.01 -8.16
N LEU A 127 -8.78 7.27 -8.60
CA LEU A 127 -7.60 7.75 -9.33
C LEU A 127 -6.35 7.66 -8.45
N LEU A 128 -6.41 8.17 -7.22
CA LEU A 128 -5.28 8.12 -6.29
C LEU A 128 -4.88 6.67 -5.96
N TRP A 129 -5.86 5.81 -5.69
CA TRP A 129 -5.64 4.40 -5.38
C TRP A 129 -5.00 3.66 -6.56
N THR A 130 -5.44 3.95 -7.79
CA THR A 130 -4.86 3.39 -9.02
C THR A 130 -3.41 3.83 -9.18
N LEU A 131 -3.12 5.13 -9.04
CA LEU A 131 -1.77 5.68 -9.15
C LEU A 131 -0.82 5.02 -8.14
N LEU A 132 -1.29 4.80 -6.91
CA LEU A 132 -0.52 4.24 -5.80
C LEU A 132 -0.53 2.70 -5.73
N SER A 133 -1.01 2.01 -6.76
CA SER A 133 -0.98 0.54 -6.80
C SER A 133 0.45 -0.01 -6.72
N VAL A 134 0.60 -1.20 -6.12
CA VAL A 134 1.90 -1.89 -6.06
C VAL A 134 2.37 -2.24 -7.48
N GLU A 135 1.43 -2.55 -8.36
CA GLU A 135 1.64 -2.79 -9.79
C GLU A 135 2.30 -1.60 -10.48
N ASN A 136 1.83 -0.37 -10.26
CA ASN A 136 2.45 0.82 -10.85
C ASN A 136 3.88 1.03 -10.33
N TRP A 137 4.09 0.83 -9.03
CA TRP A 137 5.44 0.84 -8.46
C TRP A 137 6.34 -0.24 -9.08
N GLU A 138 5.83 -1.45 -9.29
CA GLU A 138 6.57 -2.55 -9.93
C GLU A 138 7.00 -2.16 -11.35
N HIS A 139 6.09 -1.70 -12.19
CA HIS A 139 6.42 -1.29 -13.55
C HIS A 139 7.47 -0.18 -13.57
N LEU A 140 7.33 0.85 -12.73
CA LEU A 140 8.25 1.99 -12.73
C LEU A 140 9.62 1.63 -12.14
N VAL A 141 9.67 0.95 -10.99
CA VAL A 141 10.92 0.69 -10.26
C VAL A 141 11.61 -0.59 -10.75
N ARG A 142 10.87 -1.67 -11.04
CA ARG A 142 11.46 -2.94 -11.48
C ARG A 142 11.69 -2.99 -12.98
N ASP A 143 10.69 -2.60 -13.77
CA ASP A 143 10.75 -2.78 -15.23
C ASP A 143 11.40 -1.58 -15.92
N CYS A 144 11.05 -0.35 -15.50
CA CYS A 144 11.66 0.88 -16.03
C CYS A 144 12.94 1.30 -15.29
N GLY A 145 13.30 0.63 -14.19
CA GLY A 145 14.55 0.85 -13.47
C GLY A 145 14.64 2.18 -12.70
N TRP A 146 13.51 2.77 -12.33
CA TRP A 146 13.48 4.02 -11.56
C TRP A 146 14.05 3.83 -10.17
N SER A 147 14.68 4.88 -9.64
CA SER A 147 14.98 4.91 -8.21
C SER A 147 13.69 5.10 -7.40
N GLN A 148 13.71 4.69 -6.13
CA GLN A 148 12.59 4.94 -5.22
C GLN A 148 12.26 6.45 -5.11
N LEU A 149 13.29 7.30 -5.14
CA LEU A 149 13.14 8.76 -5.06
C LEU A 149 12.45 9.31 -6.32
N ASP A 150 12.83 8.82 -7.50
CA ASP A 150 12.20 9.22 -8.76
C ASP A 150 10.72 8.79 -8.79
N TYR A 151 10.42 7.56 -8.35
CA TYR A 151 9.05 7.08 -8.21
C TYR A 151 8.22 8.00 -7.30
N GLU A 152 8.70 8.28 -6.08
CA GLU A 152 7.97 9.10 -5.12
C GLU A 152 7.76 10.53 -5.63
N SER A 153 8.78 11.13 -6.26
CA SER A 153 8.68 12.47 -6.82
C SER A 153 7.66 12.55 -7.96
N GLN A 154 7.74 11.63 -8.92
CA GLN A 154 6.88 11.64 -10.10
C GLN A 154 5.45 11.24 -9.78
N ILE A 155 5.24 10.24 -8.91
CA ILE A 155 3.88 9.84 -8.54
C ILE A 155 3.18 10.90 -7.69
N THR A 156 3.93 11.65 -6.88
CA THR A 156 3.42 12.83 -6.17
C THR A 156 2.99 13.90 -7.17
N GLY A 157 3.84 14.24 -8.15
CA GLY A 157 3.51 15.21 -9.19
C GLY A 157 2.29 14.80 -10.04
N LEU A 158 2.18 13.53 -10.39
CA LEU A 158 1.01 12.98 -11.10
C LEU A 158 -0.26 13.06 -10.26
N ALA A 159 -0.20 12.71 -8.97
CA ALA A 159 -1.34 12.81 -8.07
C ALA A 159 -1.78 14.26 -7.87
N GLU A 160 -0.84 15.19 -7.68
CA GLU A 160 -1.16 16.61 -7.60
C GLU A 160 -1.81 17.14 -8.89
N ALA A 161 -1.25 16.81 -10.06
CA ALA A 161 -1.81 17.22 -11.34
C ALA A 161 -3.18 16.60 -11.63
N ALA A 162 -3.41 15.37 -11.16
CA ALA A 162 -4.69 14.68 -11.33
C ALA A 162 -5.78 15.22 -10.39
N LEU A 163 -5.43 15.62 -9.17
CA LEU A 163 -6.41 15.87 -8.10
C LEU A 163 -6.57 17.33 -7.72
N LEU A 164 -5.54 18.17 -7.88
CA LEU A 164 -5.62 19.57 -7.47
C LEU A 164 -6.28 20.44 -8.55
N ALA A 165 -7.04 21.44 -8.12
CA ALA A 165 -7.47 22.51 -9.00
C ALA A 165 -6.25 23.27 -9.55
N THR A 166 -6.24 23.55 -10.84
CA THR A 166 -5.25 24.46 -11.44
C THR A 166 -5.47 25.87 -10.90
N ALA A 167 -4.40 26.47 -10.37
CA ALA A 167 -4.37 27.88 -9.97
C ALA A 167 -4.57 28.83 -11.15
#